data_AF-A0A6B2LA30-F1
#
_entry.id   AF-A0A6B2LA30-F1
#
_cell.length_a   1.000
_cell.length_b   1.000
_cell.length_c   1.000
_cell.angle_alpha   90.00
_cell.angle_beta   90.00
_cell.angle_gamma   90.00
#
_symmetry.space_group_name_H-M   'P 1'
#
loop_
_entity.id
_entity.type
_entity.pdbx_description
1 polymer ?
#
loop_
_entity_poly.entity_id
_entity_poly.type
_entity_poly.pdbx_seq_one_letter_code
_entity_poly.pdbx_strand_id
1 'polypeptide(L)'
;MLVFVTPHQFTAGICKSLKGKLMNSNVRAISLTKGMEIDENGFHLMSQVISNHLGIDCSVLMGANIANEIAVERFSEATVGYSILSNGNTWAELFNTPYFQIRIIDDVPGPEMCGTLKNIVAIGAGMVDGLKLGNNSKAAIIRIGMQEIIKLSKMFFPTVKDATFFESCGIADLITTCFGGRNRKCGEAFVLARGEKTFVELEAELLGGQKLQGVLTSDEVQHVLKKIGKENEFPLFTTINRIINGHLDPIQIVDYADLPQSREDMSPQARAHE
;
A
#
# COMPACT_ATOMS: atom_id res chain seq x y z
N MET A 1 -19.08 15.12 11.69
CA MET A 1 -18.27 14.39 10.68
C MET A 1 -16.82 14.51 11.09
N LEU A 2 -16.04 13.44 11.01
CA LEU A 2 -14.61 13.44 11.36
C LEU A 2 -13.79 12.99 10.13
N VAL A 3 -12.75 13.75 9.78
CA VAL A 3 -11.84 13.43 8.67
C VAL A 3 -10.47 13.12 9.27
N PHE A 4 -10.03 11.86 9.15
CA PHE A 4 -8.73 11.40 9.63
C PHE A 4 -7.70 11.49 8.50
N VAL A 5 -6.78 12.45 8.59
CA VAL A 5 -5.73 12.73 7.60
C VAL A 5 -4.39 12.94 8.29
N THR A 6 -4.00 11.96 9.11
CA THR A 6 -2.74 11.98 9.87
C THR A 6 -1.86 10.82 9.45
N PRO A 7 -0.52 10.89 9.64
CA PRO A 7 0.32 9.72 9.49
C PRO A 7 -0.21 8.55 10.34
N HIS A 8 -0.25 7.34 9.77
CA HIS A 8 -0.96 6.18 10.34
C HIS A 8 -0.54 5.86 11.78
N GLN A 9 0.74 6.05 12.10
CA GLN A 9 1.30 5.79 13.44
C GLN A 9 0.66 6.63 14.56
N PHE A 10 -0.01 7.73 14.24
CA PHE A 10 -0.67 8.60 15.22
C PHE A 10 -2.16 8.30 15.38
N THR A 11 -2.78 7.55 14.46
CA THR A 11 -4.22 7.33 14.40
C THR A 11 -4.77 6.72 15.69
N ALA A 12 -4.14 5.64 16.19
CA ALA A 12 -4.56 4.99 17.43
C ALA A 12 -4.47 5.92 18.65
N GLY A 13 -3.41 6.72 18.76
CA GLY A 13 -3.24 7.69 19.86
C GLY A 13 -4.29 8.81 19.83
N ILE A 14 -4.63 9.29 18.63
CA ILE A 14 -5.72 10.26 18.44
C ILE A 14 -7.06 9.64 18.83
N CYS A 15 -7.34 8.41 18.39
CA CYS A 15 -8.58 7.71 18.74
C CYS A 15 -8.72 7.50 20.25
N LYS A 16 -7.64 7.11 20.95
CA LYS A 16 -7.62 7.02 22.43
C LYS A 16 -7.97 8.35 23.08
N SER A 17 -7.48 9.46 22.53
CA SER A 17 -7.73 10.81 23.05
C SER A 17 -9.17 11.28 22.81
N LEU A 18 -9.84 10.77 21.77
CA LEU A 18 -11.23 11.10 21.42
C LEU A 18 -12.27 10.18 22.08
N LYS A 19 -11.85 9.00 22.56
CA LYS A 19 -12.74 8.01 23.17
C LYS A 19 -13.55 8.61 24.32
N GLY A 20 -14.87 8.41 24.29
CA GLY A 20 -15.81 8.92 25.29
C GLY A 20 -16.13 10.42 25.19
N LYS A 21 -15.55 11.15 24.23
CA LYS A 21 -15.82 12.59 24.01
C LYS A 21 -16.78 12.87 22.87
N LEU A 22 -17.17 11.84 22.12
CA LEU A 22 -18.14 11.94 21.02
C LEU A 22 -19.56 11.92 21.62
N MET A 23 -20.16 13.10 21.77
CA MET A 23 -21.47 13.27 22.42
C MET A 23 -22.67 12.99 21.49
N ASN A 24 -22.45 12.83 20.19
CA ASN A 24 -23.52 12.67 19.19
C ASN A 24 -23.45 11.29 18.54
N SER A 25 -24.57 10.56 18.53
CA SER A 25 -24.69 9.21 17.94
C SER A 25 -24.61 9.20 16.41
N ASN A 26 -24.77 10.35 15.74
CA ASN A 26 -24.72 10.48 14.28
C ASN A 26 -23.32 10.82 13.75
N VAL A 27 -22.29 10.74 14.61
CA VAL A 27 -20.90 10.95 14.20
C VAL A 27 -20.50 9.85 13.22
N ARG A 28 -19.92 10.26 12.09
CA ARG A 28 -19.35 9.40 11.05
C ARG A 28 -17.94 9.86 10.75
N ALA A 29 -17.05 8.91 10.46
CA ALA A 29 -15.66 9.15 10.13
C ALA A 29 -15.36 8.81 8.67
N ILE A 30 -14.29 9.41 8.15
CA ILE A 30 -13.62 8.99 6.93
C ILE A 30 -12.11 9.02 7.15
N SER A 31 -11.42 7.98 6.69
CA SER A 31 -9.96 7.90 6.71
C SER A 31 -9.37 8.21 5.34
N LEU A 32 -8.48 9.20 5.29
CA LEU A 32 -7.60 9.50 4.16
C LEU A 32 -6.17 8.99 4.44
N THR A 33 -6.00 8.30 5.57
CA THR A 33 -4.70 7.85 6.04
C THR A 33 -4.26 6.65 5.23
N LYS A 34 -3.18 6.79 4.44
CA LYS A 34 -2.56 5.69 3.70
C LYS A 34 -1.58 4.94 4.63
N GLY A 35 -1.71 3.62 4.67
CA GLY A 35 -1.01 2.74 5.61
C GLY A 35 -2.02 1.89 6.39
N MET A 36 -1.51 0.88 7.08
CA MET A 36 -2.28 0.00 7.94
C MET A 36 -1.39 -0.48 9.09
N GLU A 37 -2.00 -0.96 10.17
CA GLU A 37 -1.27 -1.67 11.20
C GLU A 37 -1.15 -3.12 10.74
N ILE A 38 0.07 -3.66 10.74
CA ILE A 38 0.32 -5.06 10.39
C ILE A 38 0.92 -5.70 11.62
N ASP A 39 0.23 -6.70 12.15
CA ASP A 39 0.70 -7.47 13.28
C ASP A 39 0.69 -8.97 12.96
N GLU A 40 0.95 -9.75 13.99
CA GLU A 40 1.02 -11.19 13.91
C GLU A 40 -0.32 -11.86 13.52
N ASN A 41 -1.44 -11.15 13.60
CA ASN A 41 -2.79 -11.61 13.26
C ASN A 41 -3.23 -11.15 11.87
N GLY A 42 -2.41 -10.37 11.16
CA GLY A 42 -2.63 -9.94 9.79
C GLY A 42 -2.73 -8.43 9.65
N PHE A 43 -3.62 -7.98 8.76
CA PHE A 43 -3.77 -6.59 8.37
C PHE A 43 -4.91 -5.91 9.13
N HIS A 44 -4.62 -4.81 9.80
CA HIS A 44 -5.59 -3.97 10.51
C HIS A 44 -5.72 -2.64 9.79
N LEU A 45 -6.86 -2.47 9.12
CA LEU A 45 -7.15 -1.27 8.34
C LEU A 45 -7.29 -0.04 9.26
N MET A 46 -6.90 1.14 8.80
CA MET A 46 -7.07 2.36 9.60
C MET A 46 -8.54 2.66 9.86
N SER A 47 -9.42 2.38 8.90
CA SER A 47 -10.88 2.44 9.10
C SER A 47 -11.37 1.52 10.23
N GLN A 48 -10.79 0.32 10.36
CA GLN A 48 -11.09 -0.63 11.44
C GLN A 48 -10.53 -0.14 12.77
N VAL A 49 -9.30 0.36 12.80
CA VAL A 49 -8.69 0.96 14.01
C VAL A 49 -9.57 2.10 14.53
N ILE A 50 -10.03 3.00 13.66
CA ILE A 50 -10.92 4.11 14.00
C ILE A 50 -12.26 3.59 14.51
N SER A 51 -12.91 2.68 13.76
CA SER A 51 -14.20 2.10 14.12
C SER A 51 -14.16 1.39 15.47
N ASN A 52 -13.13 0.59 15.72
CA ASN A 52 -12.96 -0.20 16.95
C ASN A 52 -12.73 0.69 18.18
N HIS A 53 -11.97 1.78 18.04
CA HIS A 53 -11.69 2.67 19.17
C HIS A 53 -12.85 3.61 19.51
N LEU A 54 -13.57 4.08 18.49
CA LEU A 54 -14.56 5.15 18.62
C LEU A 54 -16.01 4.67 18.54
N GLY A 55 -16.27 3.45 18.08
CA GLY A 55 -17.62 2.90 17.96
C GLY A 55 -18.47 3.61 16.90
N ILE A 56 -17.85 4.13 15.85
CA ILE A 56 -18.50 4.86 14.76
C ILE A 56 -18.16 4.24 13.41
N ASP A 57 -19.05 4.41 12.43
CA ASP A 57 -18.77 4.02 11.05
C ASP A 57 -17.64 4.86 10.44
N CYS A 58 -16.71 4.20 9.75
CA CYS A 58 -15.59 4.86 9.08
C CYS A 58 -15.52 4.46 7.61
N SER A 59 -15.82 5.42 6.74
CA SER A 59 -15.53 5.33 5.30
C SER A 59 -14.03 5.56 5.03
N VAL A 60 -13.60 5.41 3.79
CA VAL A 60 -12.22 5.69 3.36
C VAL A 60 -12.22 6.55 2.10
N LEU A 61 -11.18 7.36 1.90
CA LEU A 61 -10.93 8.07 0.64
C LEU A 61 -9.51 7.79 0.19
N MET A 62 -9.38 7.13 -0.96
CA MET A 62 -8.10 6.68 -1.54
C MET A 62 -8.10 7.00 -3.04
N GLY A 63 -6.93 7.24 -3.64
CA GLY A 63 -6.83 7.58 -5.05
C GLY A 63 -5.47 8.11 -5.44
N ALA A 64 -5.28 8.34 -6.74
CA ALA A 64 -4.12 9.00 -7.31
C ALA A 64 -4.12 10.51 -7.00
N ASN A 65 -3.94 10.87 -5.73
CA ASN A 65 -4.23 12.21 -5.21
C ASN A 65 -2.99 12.91 -4.64
N ILE A 66 -2.08 13.36 -5.51
CA ILE A 66 -0.92 14.17 -5.09
C ILE A 66 -1.43 15.49 -4.52
N ALA A 67 -1.24 15.70 -3.21
CA ALA A 67 -1.84 16.82 -2.47
C ALA A 67 -1.54 18.19 -3.10
N ASN A 68 -0.30 18.41 -3.58
CA ASN A 68 0.08 19.66 -4.21
C ASN A 68 -0.65 19.95 -5.52
N GLU A 69 -0.99 18.92 -6.30
CA GLU A 69 -1.72 19.09 -7.57
C GLU A 69 -3.18 19.44 -7.31
N ILE A 70 -3.80 18.79 -6.32
CA ILE A 70 -5.17 19.07 -5.90
C ILE A 70 -5.27 20.49 -5.31
N ALA A 71 -4.27 20.91 -4.52
CA ALA A 71 -4.24 22.25 -3.92
C ALA A 71 -4.18 23.38 -4.95
N VAL A 72 -3.69 23.12 -6.17
CA VAL A 72 -3.70 24.07 -7.30
C VAL A 72 -4.76 23.71 -8.36
N GLU A 73 -5.82 23.03 -7.92
CA GLU A 73 -7.02 22.72 -8.71
C GLU A 73 -6.76 21.95 -10.02
N ARG A 74 -5.71 21.12 -10.04
CA ARG A 74 -5.49 20.19 -11.15
C ARG A 74 -6.49 19.05 -11.06
N PHE A 75 -7.03 18.70 -12.22
CA PHE A 75 -7.96 17.60 -12.35
C PHE A 75 -7.38 16.30 -11.76
N SER A 76 -8.12 15.68 -10.85
CA SER A 76 -7.84 14.35 -10.33
C SER A 76 -9.13 13.67 -9.85
N GLU A 77 -9.02 12.37 -9.56
CA GLU A 77 -10.14 11.54 -9.12
C GLU A 77 -9.75 10.81 -7.83
N ALA A 78 -10.72 10.55 -6.97
CA ALA A 78 -10.56 9.67 -5.82
C ALA A 78 -11.77 8.75 -5.64
N THR A 79 -11.52 7.66 -4.93
CA THR A 79 -12.52 6.64 -4.61
C THR A 79 -12.85 6.74 -3.12
N VAL A 80 -14.14 6.85 -2.81
CA VAL A 80 -14.65 6.72 -1.45
C VAL A 80 -15.22 5.32 -1.25
N GLY A 81 -14.59 4.53 -0.40
CA GLY A 81 -15.11 3.26 0.06
C GLY A 81 -16.07 3.48 1.24
N TYR A 82 -17.26 2.90 1.20
CA TYR A 82 -18.24 3.00 2.28
C TYR A 82 -18.83 1.63 2.65
N SER A 83 -19.31 1.55 3.88
CA SER A 83 -20.12 0.46 4.46
C SER A 83 -21.60 0.84 4.55
N ILE A 84 -21.90 2.13 4.65
CA ILE A 84 -23.26 2.69 4.70
C ILE A 84 -23.42 3.69 3.55
N LEU A 85 -24.34 3.41 2.62
CA LEU A 85 -24.55 4.22 1.42
C LEU A 85 -24.84 5.70 1.72
N SER A 86 -25.60 6.00 2.77
CA SER A 86 -25.87 7.40 3.17
C SER A 86 -24.61 8.14 3.61
N ASN A 87 -23.65 7.45 4.24
CA ASN A 87 -22.35 8.03 4.55
C ASN A 87 -21.53 8.25 3.28
N GLY A 88 -21.51 7.26 2.37
CA GLY A 88 -20.86 7.38 1.05
C GLY A 88 -21.35 8.61 0.27
N ASN A 89 -22.68 8.78 0.16
CA ASN A 89 -23.28 9.95 -0.48
C ASN A 89 -22.90 11.27 0.21
N THR A 90 -22.90 11.30 1.55
CA THR A 90 -22.49 12.50 2.31
C THR A 90 -21.04 12.87 2.00
N TRP A 91 -20.13 11.89 1.94
CA TRP A 91 -18.73 12.12 1.67
C TRP A 91 -18.48 12.54 0.21
N ALA A 92 -19.21 11.95 -0.74
CA ALA A 92 -19.16 12.38 -2.13
C ALA A 92 -19.58 13.85 -2.26
N GLU A 93 -20.69 14.24 -1.65
CA GLU A 93 -21.16 15.64 -1.66
C GLU A 93 -20.14 16.58 -1.03
N LEU A 94 -19.49 16.17 0.06
CA LEU A 94 -18.49 17.00 0.73
C LEU A 94 -17.20 17.18 -0.07
N PHE A 95 -16.67 16.12 -0.67
CA PHE A 95 -15.34 16.13 -1.29
C PHE A 95 -15.36 16.41 -2.79
N ASN A 96 -16.49 16.22 -3.48
CA ASN A 96 -16.54 16.36 -4.93
C ASN A 96 -16.50 17.82 -5.37
N THR A 97 -15.51 18.17 -6.19
CA THR A 97 -15.36 19.50 -6.81
C THR A 97 -15.20 19.36 -8.33
N PRO A 98 -15.24 20.46 -9.12
CA PRO A 98 -15.00 20.39 -10.57
C PRO A 98 -13.64 19.80 -10.97
N TYR A 99 -12.64 19.89 -10.09
CA TYR A 99 -11.28 19.39 -10.32
C TYR A 99 -10.93 18.15 -9.47
N PHE A 100 -11.78 17.77 -8.52
CA PHE A 100 -11.58 16.59 -7.68
C PHE A 100 -12.84 15.73 -7.68
N GLN A 101 -12.91 14.78 -8.61
CA GLN A 101 -14.10 13.96 -8.81
C GLN A 101 -14.11 12.74 -7.89
N ILE A 102 -15.23 12.49 -7.24
CA ILE A 102 -15.38 11.39 -6.29
C ILE A 102 -16.27 10.29 -6.86
N ARG A 103 -15.73 9.08 -6.88
CA ARG A 103 -16.48 7.84 -7.14
C ARG A 103 -16.69 7.10 -5.83
N ILE A 104 -17.91 6.72 -5.52
CA ILE A 104 -18.22 5.95 -4.30
C ILE A 104 -18.38 4.47 -4.63
N ILE A 105 -17.87 3.60 -3.76
CA ILE A 105 -17.99 2.15 -3.88
C ILE A 105 -18.36 1.51 -2.55
N ASP A 106 -19.16 0.45 -2.62
CA ASP A 106 -19.50 -0.42 -1.48
C ASP A 106 -18.37 -1.43 -1.24
N ASP A 107 -17.19 -0.91 -0.88
CA ASP A 107 -15.98 -1.66 -0.53
C ASP A 107 -15.01 -0.75 0.24
N VAL A 108 -14.84 -1.00 1.54
CA VAL A 108 -13.89 -0.26 2.40
C VAL A 108 -12.49 -0.92 2.42
N PRO A 109 -12.36 -2.24 2.58
CA PRO A 109 -11.03 -2.88 2.61
C PRO A 109 -10.23 -2.72 1.32
N GLY A 110 -10.87 -2.83 0.15
CA GLY A 110 -10.19 -2.79 -1.13
C GLY A 110 -9.36 -1.52 -1.35
N PRO A 111 -9.95 -0.31 -1.22
CA PRO A 111 -9.21 0.95 -1.34
C PRO A 111 -8.02 1.10 -0.38
N GLU A 112 -8.17 0.70 0.90
CA GLU A 112 -7.09 0.79 1.88
C GLU A 112 -5.95 -0.19 1.60
N MET A 113 -6.28 -1.41 1.17
CA MET A 113 -5.31 -2.41 0.75
C MET A 113 -4.50 -1.92 -0.46
N CYS A 114 -5.18 -1.41 -1.49
CA CYS A 114 -4.51 -0.82 -2.65
C CYS A 114 -3.58 0.34 -2.27
N GLY A 115 -4.08 1.28 -1.46
CA GLY A 115 -3.34 2.48 -1.04
C GLY A 115 -2.03 2.16 -0.29
N THR A 116 -1.98 1.02 0.39
CA THR A 116 -0.82 0.58 1.17
C THR A 116 0.12 -0.27 0.35
N LEU A 117 -0.38 -1.35 -0.28
CA LEU A 117 0.43 -2.34 -0.97
C LEU A 117 1.09 -1.81 -2.26
N LYS A 118 0.50 -0.80 -2.91
CA LYS A 118 1.08 -0.18 -4.12
C LYS A 118 2.51 0.31 -3.91
N ASN A 119 2.88 0.68 -2.68
CA ASN A 119 4.19 1.24 -2.39
C ASN A 119 5.30 0.19 -2.52
N ILE A 120 5.00 -1.08 -2.25
CA ILE A 120 5.92 -2.21 -2.51
C ILE A 120 6.19 -2.29 -4.01
N VAL A 121 5.13 -2.34 -4.82
CA VAL A 121 5.24 -2.43 -6.29
C VAL A 121 6.01 -1.23 -6.85
N ALA A 122 5.81 -0.04 -6.28
CA ALA A 122 6.53 1.16 -6.69
C ALA A 122 8.05 1.09 -6.41
N ILE A 123 8.49 0.43 -5.32
CA ILE A 123 9.91 0.14 -5.11
C ILE A 123 10.45 -0.74 -6.24
N GLY A 124 9.77 -1.84 -6.57
CA GLY A 124 10.15 -2.73 -7.68
C GLY A 124 10.18 -2.02 -9.04
N ALA A 125 9.19 -1.17 -9.32
CA ALA A 125 9.17 -0.34 -10.52
C ALA A 125 10.35 0.65 -10.57
N GLY A 126 10.78 1.18 -9.41
CA GLY A 126 11.98 1.99 -9.29
C GLY A 126 13.26 1.18 -9.57
N MET A 127 13.36 -0.04 -9.07
CA MET A 127 14.50 -0.92 -9.36
C MET A 127 14.63 -1.18 -10.87
N VAL A 128 13.51 -1.42 -11.56
CA VAL A 128 13.48 -1.53 -13.02
C VAL A 128 13.99 -0.28 -13.73
N ASP A 129 13.64 0.92 -13.24
CA ASP A 129 14.16 2.18 -13.78
C ASP A 129 15.68 2.27 -13.61
N GLY A 130 16.19 1.97 -12.41
CA GLY A 130 17.63 2.02 -12.11
C GLY A 130 18.45 1.00 -12.91
N LEU A 131 17.88 -0.17 -13.21
CA LEU A 131 18.47 -1.21 -14.06
C LEU A 131 18.36 -0.89 -15.56
N LYS A 132 17.59 0.13 -15.94
CA LYS A 132 17.34 0.53 -17.34
C LYS A 132 16.73 -0.59 -18.20
N LEU A 133 15.87 -1.43 -17.63
CA LEU A 133 15.25 -2.56 -18.35
C LEU A 133 14.08 -2.13 -19.28
N GLY A 134 13.72 -0.85 -19.27
CA GLY A 134 12.74 -0.26 -20.18
C GLY A 134 11.27 -0.44 -19.76
N ASN A 135 10.39 0.21 -20.53
CA ASN A 135 8.97 0.36 -20.19
C ASN A 135 8.18 -0.96 -20.19
N ASN A 136 8.55 -1.93 -21.04
CA ASN A 136 7.85 -3.23 -21.09
C ASN A 136 8.05 -4.02 -19.80
N SER A 137 9.29 -4.08 -19.29
CA SER A 137 9.62 -4.71 -18.02
C SER A 137 8.90 -4.02 -16.87
N LYS A 138 8.87 -2.68 -16.87
CA LYS A 138 8.15 -1.89 -15.86
C LYS A 138 6.64 -2.16 -15.88
N ALA A 139 6.04 -2.21 -17.06
CA ALA A 139 4.62 -2.55 -17.22
C ALA A 139 4.31 -3.97 -16.72
N ALA A 140 5.21 -4.93 -16.97
CA ALA A 140 5.08 -6.28 -16.42
C ALA A 140 5.07 -6.27 -14.89
N ILE A 141 6.05 -5.62 -14.24
CA ILE A 141 6.11 -5.48 -12.77
C ILE A 141 4.85 -4.84 -12.20
N ILE A 142 4.35 -3.76 -12.81
CA ILE A 142 3.10 -3.12 -12.38
C ILE A 142 1.92 -4.08 -12.47
N ARG A 143 1.78 -4.80 -13.59
CA ARG A 143 0.69 -5.76 -13.81
C ARG A 143 0.74 -6.92 -12.81
N ILE A 144 1.92 -7.50 -12.57
CA ILE A 144 2.12 -8.60 -11.62
C ILE A 144 1.86 -8.12 -10.20
N GLY A 145 2.42 -6.95 -9.85
CA GLY A 145 2.18 -6.32 -8.55
C GLY A 145 0.70 -6.09 -8.29
N MET A 146 -0.06 -5.64 -9.30
CA MET A 146 -1.51 -5.52 -9.18
C MET A 146 -2.20 -6.86 -8.92
N GLN A 147 -1.77 -7.95 -9.57
CA GLN A 147 -2.32 -9.28 -9.30
C GLN A 147 -2.06 -9.74 -7.87
N GLU A 148 -0.88 -9.46 -7.33
CA GLU A 148 -0.54 -9.77 -5.94
C GLU A 148 -1.30 -8.90 -4.94
N ILE A 149 -1.52 -7.61 -5.25
CA ILE A 149 -2.41 -6.72 -4.48
C ILE A 149 -3.82 -7.32 -4.43
N ILE A 150 -4.39 -7.70 -5.58
CA ILE A 150 -5.73 -8.32 -5.66
C ILE A 150 -5.79 -9.60 -4.82
N LYS A 151 -4.82 -10.48 -5.01
CA LYS A 151 -4.76 -11.78 -4.34
C LYS A 151 -4.66 -11.62 -2.81
N LEU A 152 -3.78 -10.73 -2.33
CA LEU A 152 -3.57 -10.51 -0.90
C LEU A 152 -4.81 -9.85 -0.27
N SER A 153 -5.39 -8.88 -0.97
CA SER A 153 -6.62 -8.20 -0.53
C SER A 153 -7.77 -9.19 -0.34
N LYS A 154 -8.02 -10.07 -1.32
CA LYS A 154 -9.09 -11.08 -1.24
C LYS A 154 -8.78 -12.21 -0.25
N MET A 155 -7.50 -12.50 0.02
CA MET A 155 -7.09 -13.48 1.02
C MET A 155 -7.45 -13.04 2.44
N PHE A 156 -7.23 -11.76 2.78
CA PHE A 156 -7.51 -11.23 4.11
C PHE A 156 -8.90 -10.59 4.24
N PHE A 157 -9.47 -10.12 3.13
CA PHE A 157 -10.78 -9.49 3.08
C PHE A 157 -11.59 -10.08 1.92
N PRO A 158 -12.26 -11.24 2.12
CA PRO A 158 -12.99 -11.93 1.05
C PRO A 158 -14.14 -11.13 0.42
N THR A 159 -14.58 -10.05 1.08
CA THR A 159 -15.62 -9.14 0.60
C THR A 159 -15.14 -8.16 -0.48
N VAL A 160 -13.81 -8.06 -0.70
CA VAL A 160 -13.22 -7.15 -1.68
C VAL A 160 -13.67 -7.54 -3.09
N LYS A 161 -14.08 -6.54 -3.87
CA LYS A 161 -14.66 -6.71 -5.21
C LYS A 161 -13.61 -6.47 -6.29
N ASP A 162 -13.61 -7.27 -7.36
CA ASP A 162 -12.65 -7.11 -8.46
C ASP A 162 -12.78 -5.74 -9.15
N ALA A 163 -13.99 -5.19 -9.20
CA ALA A 163 -14.25 -3.85 -9.76
C ALA A 163 -13.47 -2.74 -9.02
N THR A 164 -13.19 -2.90 -7.72
CA THR A 164 -12.47 -1.91 -6.90
C THR A 164 -11.09 -1.60 -7.45
N PHE A 165 -10.39 -2.59 -8.00
CA PHE A 165 -9.02 -2.42 -8.50
C PHE A 165 -8.95 -1.62 -9.81
N PHE A 166 -10.09 -1.43 -10.50
CA PHE A 166 -10.21 -0.58 -11.68
C PHE A 166 -10.59 0.87 -11.34
N GLU A 167 -10.87 1.18 -10.08
CA GLU A 167 -11.12 2.55 -9.61
C GLU A 167 -9.81 3.31 -9.34
N SER A 168 -9.92 4.63 -9.08
CA SER A 168 -8.76 5.50 -8.81
C SER A 168 -7.88 4.97 -7.67
N CYS A 169 -8.47 4.43 -6.60
CA CYS A 169 -7.72 3.84 -5.48
C CYS A 169 -6.84 2.64 -5.86
N GLY A 170 -7.18 1.93 -6.93
CA GLY A 170 -6.45 0.76 -7.43
C GLY A 170 -5.44 1.15 -8.50
N ILE A 171 -5.82 0.93 -9.77
CA ILE A 171 -4.90 1.01 -10.90
C ILE A 171 -4.33 2.42 -11.10
N ALA A 172 -5.12 3.48 -10.92
CA ALA A 172 -4.64 4.84 -11.12
C ALA A 172 -3.59 5.21 -10.07
N ASP A 173 -3.87 4.95 -8.78
CA ASP A 173 -2.94 5.26 -7.69
C ASP A 173 -1.65 4.42 -7.82
N LEU A 174 -1.76 3.15 -8.22
CA LEU A 174 -0.60 2.30 -8.51
C LEU A 174 0.26 2.87 -9.64
N ILE A 175 -0.33 3.21 -10.78
CA ILE A 175 0.39 3.79 -11.93
C ILE A 175 1.10 5.08 -11.51
N THR A 176 0.37 6.05 -10.95
CA THR A 176 0.95 7.34 -10.54
C THR A 176 2.11 7.15 -9.55
N THR A 177 1.98 6.20 -8.62
CA THR A 177 3.04 5.90 -7.65
C THR A 177 4.27 5.26 -8.32
N CYS A 178 4.08 4.35 -9.28
CA CYS A 178 5.15 3.69 -10.02
C CYS A 178 5.87 4.58 -11.04
N PHE A 179 5.31 5.73 -11.43
CA PHE A 179 5.95 6.68 -12.35
C PHE A 179 6.48 7.93 -11.64
N GLY A 180 5.81 8.44 -10.60
CA GLY A 180 6.16 9.71 -9.94
C GLY A 180 6.39 9.62 -8.43
N GLY A 181 6.22 8.45 -7.81
CA GLY A 181 6.24 8.31 -6.36
C GLY A 181 7.64 8.34 -5.74
N ARG A 182 7.70 8.72 -4.46
CA ARG A 182 8.92 8.67 -3.62
C ARG A 182 9.50 7.25 -3.53
N ASN A 183 8.64 6.24 -3.42
CA ASN A 183 9.05 4.84 -3.42
C ASN A 183 9.79 4.47 -4.72
N ARG A 184 9.22 4.81 -5.87
CA ARG A 184 9.89 4.62 -7.16
C ARG A 184 11.25 5.34 -7.23
N LYS A 185 11.30 6.61 -6.82
CA LYS A 185 12.56 7.39 -6.79
C LYS A 185 13.64 6.73 -5.93
N CYS A 186 13.29 6.25 -4.73
CA CYS A 186 14.24 5.58 -3.85
C CYS A 186 14.64 4.18 -4.38
N GLY A 187 13.71 3.42 -4.98
CA GLY A 187 14.03 2.14 -5.61
C GLY A 187 15.01 2.28 -6.79
N GLU A 188 14.85 3.33 -7.60
CA GLU A 188 15.80 3.68 -8.67
C GLU A 188 17.17 4.05 -8.11
N ALA A 189 17.20 4.95 -7.12
CA ALA A 189 18.45 5.37 -6.49
C ALA A 189 19.19 4.22 -5.80
N PHE A 190 18.47 3.27 -5.21
CA PHE A 190 19.04 2.07 -4.60
C PHE A 190 19.84 1.23 -5.59
N VAL A 191 19.30 0.98 -6.77
CA VAL A 191 20.03 0.27 -7.83
C VAL A 191 21.23 1.08 -8.32
N LEU A 192 21.05 2.39 -8.51
CA LEU A 192 22.12 3.27 -8.99
C LEU A 192 23.28 3.38 -7.99
N ALA A 193 23.01 3.20 -6.69
CA ALA A 193 24.02 3.18 -5.64
C ALA A 193 24.84 1.88 -5.60
N ARG A 194 24.47 0.82 -6.34
CA ARG A 194 25.26 -0.42 -6.48
C ARG A 194 25.69 -1.05 -5.14
N GLY A 195 24.81 -1.02 -4.14
CA GLY A 195 25.06 -1.56 -2.80
C GLY A 195 25.85 -0.62 -1.87
N GLU A 196 26.20 0.59 -2.30
CA GLU A 196 26.90 1.57 -1.46
C GLU A 196 25.98 2.30 -0.48
N LYS A 197 24.65 2.25 -0.71
CA LYS A 197 23.66 2.96 0.12
C LYS A 197 22.47 2.07 0.46
N THR A 198 22.07 2.15 1.72
CA THR A 198 20.84 1.57 2.25
C THR A 198 19.62 2.44 1.91
N PHE A 199 18.42 1.86 2.00
CA PHE A 199 17.18 2.64 1.88
C PHE A 199 17.02 3.72 2.96
N VAL A 200 17.63 3.54 4.14
CA VAL A 200 17.61 4.53 5.22
C VAL A 200 18.43 5.76 4.83
N GLU A 201 19.62 5.57 4.27
CA GLU A 201 20.45 6.67 3.79
C GLU A 201 19.79 7.39 2.61
N LEU A 202 19.20 6.64 1.68
CA LEU A 202 18.47 7.21 0.55
C LEU A 202 17.20 7.97 0.97
N GLU A 203 16.47 7.50 1.99
CA GLU A 203 15.35 8.25 2.59
C GLU A 203 15.84 9.61 3.09
N ALA A 204 16.92 9.63 3.88
CA ALA A 204 17.45 10.86 4.47
C ALA A 204 17.94 11.86 3.40
N GLU A 205 18.63 11.37 2.37
CA GLU A 205 19.17 12.21 1.30
C GLU A 205 18.08 12.73 0.34
N LEU A 206 17.11 11.90 -0.03
CA LEU A 206 16.22 12.19 -1.16
C LEU A 206 14.85 12.75 -0.78
N LEU A 207 14.41 12.54 0.47
CA LEU A 207 13.03 12.79 0.87
C LEU A 207 12.83 13.95 1.85
N GLY A 208 13.91 14.60 2.30
CA GLY A 208 13.83 15.85 3.07
C GLY A 208 12.98 15.73 4.34
N GLY A 209 13.12 14.61 5.07
CA GLY A 209 12.36 14.32 6.30
C GLY A 209 11.03 13.58 6.10
N GLN A 210 10.60 13.35 4.85
CA GLN A 210 9.45 12.49 4.56
C GLN A 210 9.81 11.01 4.66
N LYS A 211 8.87 10.18 5.12
CA LYS A 211 9.08 8.73 5.31
C LYS A 211 8.82 7.89 4.06
N LEU A 212 9.66 6.90 3.84
CA LEU A 212 9.63 5.90 2.78
C LEU A 212 8.84 4.66 3.24
N GLN A 213 7.54 4.67 2.98
CA GLN A 213 6.63 3.64 3.49
C GLN A 213 6.79 2.27 2.82
N GLY A 214 7.19 2.22 1.55
CA GLY A 214 7.21 0.96 0.77
C GLY A 214 8.17 -0.10 1.32
N VAL A 215 9.29 0.32 1.93
CA VAL A 215 10.25 -0.58 2.58
C VAL A 215 9.63 -1.20 3.83
N LEU A 216 9.07 -0.38 4.72
CA LEU A 216 8.40 -0.83 5.94
C LEU A 216 7.23 -1.78 5.62
N THR A 217 6.37 -1.38 4.68
CA THR A 217 5.25 -2.22 4.23
C THR A 217 5.73 -3.53 3.62
N SER A 218 6.87 -3.53 2.92
CA SER A 218 7.44 -4.76 2.37
C SER A 218 7.85 -5.74 3.47
N ASP A 219 8.52 -5.27 4.52
CA ASP A 219 8.96 -6.12 5.64
C ASP A 219 7.76 -6.67 6.43
N GLU A 220 6.77 -5.82 6.68
CA GLU A 220 5.53 -6.21 7.37
C GLU A 220 4.73 -7.26 6.58
N VAL A 221 4.55 -7.05 5.27
CA VAL A 221 3.89 -8.03 4.40
C VAL A 221 4.69 -9.32 4.35
N GLN A 222 6.03 -9.26 4.22
CA GLN A 222 6.86 -10.46 4.19
C GLN A 222 6.75 -11.27 5.49
N HIS A 223 6.74 -10.58 6.63
CA HIS A 223 6.57 -11.23 7.93
C HIS A 223 5.26 -12.03 7.99
N VAL A 224 4.15 -11.41 7.56
CA VAL A 224 2.84 -12.07 7.51
C VAL A 224 2.89 -13.27 6.56
N LEU A 225 3.41 -13.10 5.33
CA LEU A 225 3.49 -14.15 4.32
C LEU A 225 4.30 -15.36 4.78
N LYS A 226 5.45 -15.13 5.42
CA LYS A 226 6.28 -16.18 6.02
C LYS A 226 5.52 -16.93 7.11
N LYS A 227 4.85 -16.20 8.01
CA LYS A 227 4.07 -16.80 9.10
C LYS A 227 2.95 -17.72 8.60
N ILE A 228 2.26 -17.33 7.53
CA ILE A 228 1.17 -18.13 6.96
C ILE A 228 1.64 -19.15 5.89
N GLY A 229 2.95 -19.23 5.62
CA GLY A 229 3.53 -20.16 4.64
C GLY A 229 3.10 -19.86 3.19
N LYS A 230 2.95 -18.58 2.83
CA LYS A 230 2.44 -18.14 1.52
C LYS A 230 3.44 -17.35 0.69
N GLU A 231 4.73 -17.32 1.04
CA GLU A 231 5.75 -16.57 0.28
C GLU A 231 5.77 -16.96 -1.22
N ASN A 232 5.70 -18.25 -1.53
CA ASN A 232 5.67 -18.77 -2.91
C ASN A 232 4.43 -18.35 -3.71
N GLU A 233 3.39 -17.87 -3.02
CA GLU A 233 2.15 -17.42 -3.64
C GLU A 233 2.17 -15.92 -4.00
N PHE A 234 3.18 -15.18 -3.53
CA PHE A 234 3.42 -13.76 -3.77
C PHE A 234 4.90 -13.54 -4.16
N PRO A 235 5.32 -14.10 -5.31
CA PRO A 235 6.71 -14.11 -5.72
C PRO A 235 7.31 -12.71 -5.91
N LEU A 236 6.57 -11.74 -6.43
CA LEU A 236 7.08 -10.40 -6.65
C LEU A 236 7.27 -9.63 -5.33
N PHE A 237 6.29 -9.65 -4.42
CA PHE A 237 6.45 -9.07 -3.08
C PHE A 237 7.63 -9.69 -2.33
N THR A 238 7.76 -11.01 -2.39
CA THR A 238 8.88 -11.74 -1.79
C THR A 238 10.22 -11.36 -2.41
N THR A 239 10.29 -11.26 -3.74
CA THR A 239 11.51 -10.85 -4.46
C THR A 239 11.92 -9.43 -4.09
N ILE A 240 10.97 -8.49 -4.08
CA ILE A 240 11.22 -7.10 -3.70
C ILE A 240 11.76 -7.05 -2.26
N ASN A 241 11.15 -7.77 -1.32
CA ASN A 241 11.61 -7.80 0.07
C ASN A 241 13.04 -8.37 0.18
N ARG A 242 13.31 -9.49 -0.50
CA ARG A 242 14.63 -10.13 -0.49
C ARG A 242 15.71 -9.22 -1.10
N ILE A 243 15.39 -8.44 -2.14
CA ILE A 243 16.31 -7.43 -2.70
C ILE A 243 16.55 -6.30 -1.69
N ILE A 244 15.49 -5.74 -1.09
CA ILE A 244 15.57 -4.68 -0.08
C ILE A 244 16.52 -5.08 1.07
N ASN A 245 16.43 -6.33 1.51
CA ASN A 245 17.21 -6.88 2.62
C ASN A 245 18.57 -7.50 2.20
N GLY A 246 18.98 -7.34 0.94
CA GLY A 246 20.29 -7.77 0.45
C GLY A 246 20.45 -9.29 0.29
N HIS A 247 19.36 -10.05 0.25
CA HIS A 247 19.35 -11.49 0.00
C HIS A 247 19.35 -11.84 -1.49
N LEU A 248 18.96 -10.91 -2.37
CA LEU A 248 18.98 -11.05 -3.83
C LEU A 248 19.58 -9.80 -4.47
N ASP A 249 20.20 -9.98 -5.64
CA ASP A 249 20.67 -8.86 -6.45
C ASP A 249 19.46 -8.18 -7.14
N PRO A 250 19.43 -6.85 -7.25
CA PRO A 250 18.34 -6.15 -7.93
C PRO A 250 18.01 -6.66 -9.33
N ILE A 251 18.99 -7.19 -10.09
CA ILE A 251 18.76 -7.73 -11.43
C ILE A 251 17.73 -8.87 -11.43
N GLN A 252 17.60 -9.59 -10.31
CA GLN A 252 16.68 -10.72 -10.15
C GLN A 252 15.21 -10.29 -10.02
N ILE A 253 14.90 -8.98 -10.07
CA ILE A 253 13.52 -8.47 -10.05
C ILE A 253 12.67 -9.03 -11.22
N VAL A 254 13.29 -9.43 -12.32
CA VAL A 254 12.60 -10.06 -13.48
C VAL A 254 12.52 -11.58 -13.39
N ASP A 255 13.28 -12.21 -12.49
CA ASP A 255 13.32 -13.65 -12.26
C ASP A 255 12.44 -14.05 -11.05
N TYR A 256 11.46 -13.21 -10.71
CA TYR A 256 10.60 -13.34 -9.53
C TYR A 256 9.87 -14.69 -9.44
N ALA A 257 9.60 -15.34 -10.58
CA ALA A 257 8.91 -16.63 -10.63
C ALA A 257 9.80 -17.82 -10.24
N ASP A 258 11.12 -17.67 -10.31
CA ASP A 258 12.11 -18.74 -10.12
C ASP A 258 12.82 -18.63 -8.76
N LEU A 259 12.14 -18.08 -7.75
CA LEU A 259 12.72 -17.92 -6.42
C LEU A 259 13.20 -19.27 -5.86
N PRO A 260 14.49 -19.42 -5.52
CA PRO A 260 14.96 -20.61 -4.83
C PRO A 260 14.20 -20.74 -3.50
N GLN A 261 13.72 -21.96 -3.21
CA GLN A 261 13.12 -22.29 -1.92
C GLN A 261 14.12 -21.91 -0.82
N SER A 262 13.65 -21.26 0.24
CA SER A 262 14.57 -20.91 1.33
C SER A 262 15.13 -22.21 1.94
N ARG A 263 16.37 -22.18 2.44
CA ARG A 263 16.96 -23.32 3.17
C ARG A 263 16.10 -23.75 4.36
N GLU A 264 15.32 -22.82 4.92
CA GLU A 264 14.36 -23.06 5.99
C GLU A 264 13.12 -23.83 5.53
N ASP A 265 12.73 -23.69 4.26
CA ASP A 265 11.58 -24.41 3.66
C ASP A 265 11.94 -25.80 3.13
N MET A 266 13.24 -26.09 3.02
CA MET A 266 13.71 -27.43 2.63
C MET A 266 13.43 -28.44 3.75
N SER A 267 12.89 -29.61 3.36
CA SER A 267 12.69 -30.73 4.28
C SER A 267 14.03 -31.13 4.95
N PRO A 268 14.01 -31.71 6.16
CA PRO A 268 15.24 -32.12 6.85
C PRO A 268 16.15 -33.02 6.00
N GLN A 269 15.58 -33.79 5.07
CA GLN A 269 16.30 -34.66 4.13
C GLN A 269 17.03 -33.89 3.02
N ALA A 270 16.49 -32.77 2.54
CA ALA A 270 17.13 -31.94 1.53
C ALA A 270 18.29 -31.09 2.11
N ARG A 271 18.26 -30.79 3.42
CA ARG A 271 19.35 -30.05 4.10
C ARG A 271 20.62 -30.89 4.33
N ALA A 272 20.53 -32.21 4.23
CA ALA A 272 21.63 -33.12 4.57
C ALA A 272 22.52 -33.51 3.38
N HIS A 273 22.21 -33.04 2.16
CA HIS A 273 22.86 -33.50 0.92
C HIS A 273 23.61 -32.41 0.13
N GLU A 274 23.82 -31.23 0.72
CA GLU A 274 24.72 -30.15 0.22
C GLU A 274 25.64 -29.65 1.34
#